data_AF-A0A519WUE2-F1
#
_entry.id   AF-A0A519WUE2-F1
#
_cell.length_a   1.000
_cell.length_b   1.000
_cell.length_c   1.000
_cell.angle_alpha   90.00
_cell.angle_beta   90.00
_cell.angle_gamma   90.00
#
_symmetry.space_group_name_H-M   'P 1'
#
loop_
_entity.id
_entity.type
_entity.pdbx_description
1 polymer ?
#
loop_
_entity_poly.entity_id
_entity_poly.type
_entity_poly.pdbx_seq_one_letter_code
_entity_poly.pdbx_strand_id
1 'polypeptide(L)'
;MEQLDSLSQLIIDLDNKTGVEAAVVIINDFNSDQDDFTFATALFRHWGIGKSKADNGLLLFISISRRQYRFITGYGLEGLLPDATLKTIGDRIIKPSFKQQDYGPGIINTFKLISSYLQQPANSKELNSLLAHQASKTIKISNITILLGLAIVVAFAAGWQLNRLKFPLNKNKPFTQSLYADISGWSALGLIAIAFFIGVIAFFTGHVLDLVYAIPAAIHGLICVPIILYFWFAHLNILSKLRRQYKDDVNYIYAVSKFYRQTWWHLILSPILLIPIAISFLYRNRVKKRIKPSFDNNGKPMVRIDRDTNEMVNDYLLAGQQKEEDIRSLVYDIWISSTSKEYKLVANHGYDYNNFQICPTCGFRTFTVPIEVIIKRANYLHGGMAKRVKLCRNCNYEDFIQFISLDKLVRSKPSSGTSKSSSSSSGSSNSSSGSWGGGSTGGGGAGGKW
;
A
#
# COMPACT_ATOMS: atom_id res chain seq x y z
N MET A 1 47.19 17.53 18.39
CA MET A 1 46.37 16.30 18.35
C MET A 1 45.88 15.92 19.73
N GLU A 2 46.73 15.87 20.76
CA GLU A 2 46.37 15.54 22.15
C GLU A 2 45.15 16.27 22.74
N GLN A 3 44.99 17.57 22.49
CA GLN A 3 43.84 18.35 22.98
C GLN A 3 42.52 18.01 22.27
N LEU A 4 42.56 17.65 20.98
CA LEU A 4 41.37 17.24 20.22
C LEU A 4 40.87 15.88 20.71
N ASP A 5 41.80 14.93 20.90
CA ASP A 5 41.48 13.61 21.45
C ASP A 5 40.87 13.72 22.85
N SER A 6 41.44 14.59 23.69
CA SER A 6 40.93 14.87 25.04
C SER A 6 39.51 15.46 25.01
N LEU A 7 39.22 16.38 24.10
CA LEU A 7 37.89 16.98 23.95
C LEU A 7 36.88 15.98 23.40
N SER A 8 37.25 15.20 22.39
CA SER A 8 36.38 14.16 21.83
C SER A 8 36.02 13.10 22.87
N GLN A 9 36.99 12.63 23.67
CA GLN A 9 36.71 11.70 24.77
C GLN A 9 35.78 12.30 25.82
N LEU A 10 35.98 13.58 26.18
CA LEU A 10 35.12 14.27 27.14
C LEU A 10 33.66 14.37 26.67
N ILE A 11 33.45 14.64 25.38
CA ILE A 11 32.09 14.72 24.79
C ILE A 11 31.43 13.34 24.75
N ILE A 12 32.18 12.29 24.40
CA ILE A 12 31.68 10.90 24.43
C ILE A 12 31.31 10.50 25.86
N ASP A 13 32.14 10.84 26.83
CA ASP A 13 31.89 10.60 28.25
C ASP A 13 30.63 11.31 28.75
N LEU A 14 30.39 12.53 28.27
CA LEU A 14 29.20 13.30 28.59
C LEU A 14 27.94 12.59 28.06
N ASP A 15 27.92 12.16 26.79
CA ASP A 15 26.78 11.38 26.26
C ASP A 15 26.59 10.06 27.02
N ASN A 16 27.67 9.33 27.31
CA ASN A 16 27.56 8.06 28.05
C ASN A 16 26.99 8.23 29.46
N LYS A 17 27.34 9.33 30.16
CA LYS A 17 26.96 9.56 31.56
C LYS A 17 25.62 10.27 31.71
N THR A 18 25.28 11.17 30.79
CA THR A 18 24.11 12.06 30.92
C THR A 18 23.13 11.92 29.76
N GLY A 19 23.47 11.13 28.74
CA GLY A 19 22.68 10.94 27.52
C GLY A 19 22.66 12.15 26.58
N VAL A 20 23.35 13.24 26.95
CA VAL A 20 23.35 14.54 26.25
C VAL A 20 24.33 14.51 25.08
N GLU A 21 23.86 14.99 23.95
CA GLU A 21 24.56 14.94 22.69
C GLU A 21 25.17 16.32 22.40
N ALA A 22 26.50 16.43 22.45
CA ALA A 22 27.17 17.72 22.33
C ALA A 22 28.15 17.83 21.15
N ALA A 23 28.24 19.02 20.56
CA ALA A 23 29.17 19.33 19.48
C ALA A 23 29.89 20.68 19.71
N VAL A 24 31.13 20.77 19.25
CA VAL A 24 31.91 22.01 19.23
C VAL A 24 32.29 22.32 17.79
N VAL A 25 31.97 23.53 17.34
CA VAL A 25 32.27 24.00 15.99
C VAL A 25 33.09 25.26 16.08
N ILE A 26 34.29 25.21 15.50
CA ILE A 26 35.22 26.33 15.44
C ILE A 26 35.46 26.67 13.97
N ILE A 27 35.16 27.90 13.59
CA ILE A 27 35.41 28.41 12.24
C ILE A 27 36.10 29.78 12.31
N ASN A 28 36.75 30.17 11.22
CA ASN A 28 37.33 31.50 11.13
C ASN A 28 36.22 32.57 11.06
N ASP A 29 35.32 32.44 10.09
CA ASP A 29 34.23 33.38 9.85
C ASP A 29 33.02 32.69 9.19
N PHE A 30 31.86 33.33 9.23
CA PHE A 30 30.61 32.93 8.59
C PHE A 30 30.04 34.08 7.75
N ASN A 31 28.88 33.89 7.11
CA ASN A 31 28.26 34.88 6.24
C ASN A 31 28.15 36.26 6.94
N SER A 32 28.55 37.35 6.25
CA SER A 32 28.48 38.73 6.76
C SER A 32 27.07 39.18 7.09
N ASP A 33 26.08 38.63 6.38
CA ASP A 33 24.69 39.10 6.43
C ASP A 33 23.86 38.38 7.52
N GLN A 34 24.48 37.47 8.28
CA GLN A 34 23.84 36.73 9.37
C GLN A 34 24.49 37.06 10.72
N ASP A 35 23.69 37.04 11.78
CA ASP A 35 24.19 37.06 13.15
C ASP A 35 24.61 35.64 13.58
N ASP A 36 25.42 35.57 14.64
CA ASP A 36 25.99 34.31 15.13
C ASP A 36 24.91 33.34 15.64
N PHE A 37 23.83 33.88 16.21
CA PHE A 37 22.71 33.08 16.69
C PHE A 37 21.93 32.40 15.55
N THR A 38 21.57 33.14 14.49
CA THR A 38 20.86 32.56 13.34
C THR A 38 21.71 31.50 12.65
N PHE A 39 23.00 31.77 12.47
CA PHE A 39 23.92 30.82 11.85
C PHE A 39 24.08 29.55 12.70
N ALA A 40 24.35 29.68 14.00
CA ALA A 40 24.52 28.54 14.90
C ALA A 40 23.23 27.70 15.02
N THR A 41 22.07 28.34 15.03
CA THR A 41 20.77 27.65 15.07
C THR A 41 20.50 26.87 13.78
N ALA A 42 20.80 27.47 12.62
CA ALA A 42 20.69 26.78 11.33
C ALA A 42 21.63 25.57 11.27
N LEU A 43 22.86 25.71 11.76
CA LEU A 43 23.82 24.62 11.83
C LEU A 43 23.36 23.49 12.76
N PHE A 44 22.87 23.84 13.95
CA PHE A 44 22.33 22.89 14.93
C PHE A 44 21.23 22.02 14.31
N ARG A 45 20.28 22.66 13.62
CA ARG A 45 19.17 21.98 12.93
C ARG A 45 19.64 21.15 11.74
N HIS A 46 20.60 21.67 10.96
CA HIS A 46 21.12 20.98 9.80
C HIS A 46 21.87 19.69 10.19
N TRP A 47 22.64 19.73 11.27
CA TRP A 47 23.36 18.56 11.78
C TRP A 47 22.48 17.65 12.66
N GLY A 48 21.28 18.11 13.03
CA GLY A 48 20.36 17.33 13.84
C GLY A 48 20.93 17.01 15.22
N ILE A 49 21.66 17.94 15.83
CA ILE A 49 22.38 17.73 17.11
C ILE A 49 21.36 17.43 18.21
N GLY A 50 21.49 16.28 18.88
CA GLY A 50 20.51 15.78 19.82
C GLY A 50 19.70 14.61 19.27
N LYS A 51 19.18 13.79 20.18
CA LYS A 51 18.32 12.65 19.82
C LYS A 51 16.94 13.20 19.42
N SER A 52 16.41 12.79 18.26
CA SER A 52 15.16 13.34 17.66
C SER A 52 13.92 13.39 18.55
N LYS A 53 13.92 12.68 19.68
CA LYS A 53 12.80 12.65 20.64
C LYS A 53 13.12 13.31 21.97
N ALA A 54 14.40 13.36 22.35
CA ALA A 54 14.82 13.94 23.61
C ALA A 54 15.24 15.41 23.47
N ASP A 55 15.52 15.86 22.24
CA ASP A 55 15.99 17.22 21.93
C ASP A 55 17.09 17.67 22.89
N ASN A 56 17.98 16.74 23.24
CA ASN A 56 18.99 16.89 24.28
C ASN A 56 20.36 17.25 23.68
N GLY A 57 20.33 18.08 22.65
CA GLY A 57 21.50 18.55 21.93
C GLY A 57 22.12 19.79 22.58
N LEU A 58 23.44 19.90 22.57
CA LEU A 58 24.19 21.09 22.98
C LEU A 58 25.28 21.42 21.93
N LEU A 59 25.21 22.60 21.34
CA LEU A 59 26.25 23.10 20.42
C LEU A 59 26.99 24.27 21.07
N LEU A 60 28.33 24.22 21.04
CA LEU A 60 29.18 25.39 21.24
C LEU A 60 29.77 25.82 19.89
N PHE A 61 29.31 26.94 19.37
CA PHE A 61 29.77 27.57 18.14
C PHE A 61 30.75 28.71 18.42
N ILE A 62 31.86 28.77 17.70
CA ILE A 62 32.95 29.73 17.90
C ILE A 62 33.39 30.30 16.54
N SER A 63 33.43 31.64 16.43
CA SER A 63 34.03 32.37 15.32
C SER A 63 35.28 33.12 15.80
N ILE A 64 36.45 32.71 15.29
CA ILE A 64 37.74 33.26 15.70
C ILE A 64 37.90 34.71 15.22
N SER A 65 37.65 34.99 13.94
CA SER A 65 37.84 36.32 13.35
C SER A 65 36.93 37.37 13.99
N ARG A 66 35.68 37.00 14.31
CA ARG A 66 34.72 37.91 14.94
C ARG A 66 34.85 37.98 16.47
N ARG A 67 35.68 37.11 17.07
CA ARG A 67 35.83 36.90 18.51
C ARG A 67 34.51 36.69 19.24
N GLN A 68 33.68 35.76 18.73
CA GLN A 68 32.35 35.48 19.28
C GLN A 68 32.12 33.99 19.50
N TYR A 69 31.40 33.65 20.58
CA TYR A 69 30.94 32.30 20.86
C TYR A 69 29.45 32.29 21.14
N ARG A 70 28.80 31.16 20.85
CA ARG A 70 27.38 30.94 21.05
C ARG A 70 27.11 29.50 21.48
N PHE A 71 26.33 29.32 22.53
CA PHE A 71 25.72 28.04 22.87
C PHE A 71 24.33 27.95 22.24
N ILE A 72 23.97 26.77 21.73
CA ILE A 72 22.60 26.43 21.32
C ILE A 72 22.21 25.14 22.03
N THR A 73 21.09 25.17 22.74
CA THR A 73 20.50 24.00 23.39
C THR A 73 19.26 23.53 22.65
N GLY A 74 19.04 22.23 22.63
CA GLY A 74 17.75 21.67 22.27
C GLY A 74 16.72 21.83 23.40
N TYR A 75 15.44 21.71 23.08
CA TYR A 75 14.34 21.92 24.03
C TYR A 75 14.46 21.08 25.32
N GLY A 76 14.97 19.85 25.21
CA GLY A 76 15.11 18.95 26.36
C GLY A 76 16.17 19.38 27.37
N LEU A 77 16.98 20.39 27.04
CA LEU A 77 18.02 20.92 27.92
C LEU A 77 17.78 22.35 28.39
N GLU A 78 16.78 23.06 27.89
CA GLU A 78 16.53 24.46 28.28
C GLU A 78 16.24 24.62 29.78
N GLY A 79 15.58 23.64 30.40
CA GLY A 79 15.31 23.64 31.85
C GLY A 79 16.56 23.42 32.71
N LEU A 80 17.50 22.60 32.24
CA LEU A 80 18.71 22.24 32.98
C LEU A 80 19.87 23.19 32.69
N LEU A 81 20.06 23.55 31.42
CA LEU A 81 21.08 24.48 30.92
C LEU A 81 20.41 25.73 30.32
N PRO A 82 19.73 26.56 31.13
CA PRO A 82 19.14 27.78 30.63
C PRO A 82 20.21 28.78 30.19
N ASP A 83 19.83 29.71 29.31
CA ASP A 83 20.73 30.71 28.73
C ASP A 83 21.53 31.50 29.78
N ALA A 84 20.93 31.82 30.92
CA ALA A 84 21.61 32.52 32.02
C ALA A 84 22.80 31.72 32.59
N THR A 85 22.62 30.40 32.73
CA THR A 85 23.67 29.49 33.23
C THR A 85 24.80 29.38 32.20
N LEU A 86 24.46 29.12 30.93
CA LEU A 86 25.44 29.02 29.85
C LEU A 86 26.20 30.33 29.62
N LYS A 87 25.53 31.47 29.74
CA LYS A 87 26.16 32.79 29.69
C LYS A 87 27.16 32.98 30.81
N THR A 88 26.79 32.60 32.04
CA THR A 88 27.69 32.67 33.20
C THR A 88 28.93 31.78 33.02
N ILE A 89 28.75 30.56 32.49
CA ILE A 89 29.85 29.65 32.18
C ILE A 89 30.78 30.25 31.12
N GLY A 90 30.21 30.78 30.04
CA GLY A 90 30.98 31.44 28.98
C GLY A 90 31.76 32.67 29.49
N ASP A 91 31.14 33.49 30.34
CA ASP A 91 31.77 34.68 30.92
C ASP A 91 32.92 34.33 31.87
N ARG A 92 32.80 33.25 32.64
CA ARG A 92 33.80 32.82 33.63
C ARG A 92 34.94 31.99 33.07
N ILE A 93 34.71 31.22 31.99
CA ILE A 93 35.70 30.27 31.45
C ILE A 93 36.12 30.64 30.04
N ILE A 94 35.17 30.76 29.11
CA ILE A 94 35.47 30.97 27.69
C ILE A 94 36.14 32.32 27.47
N LYS A 95 35.51 33.42 27.91
CA LYS A 95 36.03 34.78 27.71
C LYS A 95 37.45 34.98 28.21
N PRO A 96 37.81 34.66 29.48
CA PRO A 96 39.17 34.87 29.97
C PRO A 96 40.20 34.00 29.25
N SER A 97 39.86 32.74 28.94
CA SER A 97 40.77 31.83 28.22
C SER A 97 41.02 32.31 26.78
N PHE A 98 39.97 32.75 26.09
CA PHE A 98 40.07 33.16 24.69
C PHE A 98 40.77 34.53 24.54
N LYS A 99 40.66 35.42 25.54
CA LYS A 99 41.48 36.64 25.61
C LYS A 99 42.98 36.35 25.69
N GLN A 100 43.35 35.24 26.32
CA GLN A 100 44.73 34.75 26.42
C GLN A 100 45.13 33.87 25.23
N GLN A 101 44.24 33.70 24.24
CA GLN A 101 44.41 32.81 23.08
C GLN A 101 44.49 31.31 23.45
N ASP A 102 44.08 30.94 24.66
CA ASP A 102 44.06 29.57 25.16
C ASP A 102 42.71 28.88 24.85
N TYR A 103 42.44 28.66 23.57
CA TYR A 103 41.14 28.13 23.11
C TYR A 103 40.87 26.70 23.57
N GLY A 104 41.86 25.79 23.43
CA GLY A 104 41.71 24.38 23.78
C GLY A 104 41.35 24.15 25.25
N PRO A 105 42.17 24.64 26.20
CA PRO A 105 41.86 24.55 27.63
C PRO A 105 40.52 25.21 28.01
N GLY A 106 40.17 26.35 27.41
CA GLY A 106 38.90 27.04 27.65
C GLY A 106 37.68 26.20 27.30
N ILE A 107 37.72 25.51 26.16
CA ILE A 107 36.64 24.60 25.72
C ILE A 107 36.57 23.36 26.62
N ILE A 108 37.71 22.71 26.88
CA ILE A 108 37.77 21.51 27.73
C ILE A 108 37.22 21.80 29.14
N ASN A 109 37.63 22.91 29.76
CA ASN A 109 37.18 23.27 31.10
C ASN A 109 35.69 23.61 31.13
N THR A 110 35.17 24.20 30.06
CA THR A 110 33.73 24.46 29.90
C THR A 110 32.93 23.16 29.88
N PHE A 111 33.33 22.17 29.08
CA PHE A 111 32.63 20.88 29.01
C PHE A 111 32.79 20.04 30.29
N LYS A 112 33.92 20.14 31.00
CA LYS A 112 34.08 19.54 32.33
C LYS A 112 33.09 20.15 33.34
N LEU A 113 32.94 21.47 33.34
CA LEU A 113 31.99 22.15 34.22
C LEU A 113 30.56 21.75 33.88
N ILE A 114 30.17 21.76 32.60
CA ILE A 114 28.83 21.35 32.15
C ILE A 114 28.55 19.90 32.54
N SER A 115 29.50 18.99 32.29
CA SER A 115 29.39 17.59 32.70
C SER A 115 29.19 17.46 34.22
N SER A 116 29.96 18.19 35.02
CA SER A 116 29.84 18.14 36.48
C SER A 116 28.50 18.70 36.97
N TYR A 117 27.99 19.75 36.32
CA TYR A 117 26.71 20.38 36.64
C TYR A 117 25.52 19.47 36.34
N LEU A 118 25.54 18.76 35.21
CA LEU A 118 24.49 17.81 34.84
C LEU A 118 24.47 16.55 35.71
N GLN A 119 25.62 16.16 36.27
CA GLN A 119 25.75 14.99 37.14
C GLN A 119 25.36 15.25 38.60
N GLN A 120 25.06 16.50 38.98
CA GLN A 120 24.60 16.80 40.34
C GLN A 120 23.26 16.08 40.62
N PRO A 121 23.05 15.54 41.84
CA PRO A 121 21.92 14.66 42.13
C PRO A 121 20.52 15.30 41.97
N ALA A 122 20.43 16.63 42.03
CA ALA A 122 19.20 17.36 41.72
C ALA A 122 18.91 17.34 40.21
N ASN A 123 19.91 17.72 39.41
CA ASN A 123 19.81 17.82 37.95
C ASN A 123 19.77 16.46 37.27
N SER A 124 20.49 15.46 37.80
CA SER A 124 20.53 14.11 37.24
C SER A 124 19.19 13.39 37.37
N LYS A 125 18.40 13.67 38.42
CA LYS A 125 17.05 13.11 38.59
C LYS A 125 16.07 13.69 37.59
N GLU A 126 16.10 15.00 37.38
CA GLU A 126 15.30 15.69 36.37
C GLU A 126 15.71 15.27 34.95
N LEU A 127 17.02 15.18 34.67
CA LEU A 127 17.53 14.67 33.41
C LEU A 127 17.07 13.22 33.17
N ASN A 128 17.19 12.35 34.17
CA ASN A 128 16.74 10.97 34.06
C ASN A 128 15.22 10.87 33.92
N SER A 129 14.42 11.75 34.54
CA SER A 129 12.96 11.75 34.37
C SER A 129 12.55 12.21 32.97
N LEU A 130 13.23 13.22 32.41
CA LEU A 130 13.05 13.67 31.03
C LEU A 130 13.40 12.56 30.02
N LEU A 131 14.48 11.82 30.27
CA LEU A 131 14.89 10.69 29.44
C LEU A 131 13.99 9.44 29.64
N ALA A 132 13.53 9.16 30.87
CA ALA A 132 12.77 7.95 31.23
C ALA A 132 11.28 8.04 30.87
N HIS A 133 10.64 9.20 30.96
CA HIS A 133 9.22 9.38 30.60
C HIS A 133 8.90 9.01 29.14
N GLN A 134 9.92 8.83 28.30
CA GLN A 134 9.73 8.56 26.87
C GLN A 134 10.40 7.27 26.37
N ALA A 135 11.29 6.63 27.14
CA ALA A 135 11.79 5.28 26.84
C ALA A 135 10.67 4.21 26.91
N SER A 136 9.63 4.45 27.73
CA SER A 136 8.46 3.55 27.87
C SER A 136 7.51 3.56 26.67
N LYS A 137 7.63 4.53 25.75
CA LYS A 137 6.78 4.64 24.55
C LYS A 137 7.44 4.11 23.27
N THR A 138 8.58 3.44 23.38
CA THR A 138 9.09 2.53 22.35
C THR A 138 8.64 1.12 22.68
N ILE A 139 7.37 0.83 22.35
CA ILE A 139 6.86 -0.54 22.31
C ILE A 139 7.77 -1.33 21.37
N LYS A 140 8.59 -2.23 21.93
CA LYS A 140 9.19 -3.31 21.15
C LYS A 140 8.02 -4.12 20.60
N ILE A 141 7.65 -3.86 19.36
CA ILE A 141 6.69 -4.67 18.60
C ILE A 141 7.29 -6.08 18.59
N SER A 142 6.82 -6.92 19.51
CA SER A 142 7.44 -8.21 19.73
C SER A 142 7.31 -9.03 18.45
N ASN A 143 8.35 -9.79 18.10
CA ASN A 143 8.31 -10.73 16.99
C ASN A 143 7.09 -11.66 17.05
N ILE A 144 6.52 -11.85 18.25
CA ILE A 144 5.28 -12.58 18.53
C ILE A 144 4.05 -11.93 17.87
N THR A 145 3.94 -10.59 17.87
CA THR A 145 2.81 -9.90 17.19
C THR A 145 2.88 -10.01 15.67
N ILE A 146 4.09 -9.93 15.10
CA ILE A 146 4.33 -10.14 13.67
C ILE A 146 4.09 -11.62 13.30
N LEU A 147 4.52 -12.56 14.14
CA LEU A 147 4.26 -14.00 14.00
C LEU A 147 2.78 -14.34 14.12
N LEU A 148 2.03 -13.73 15.04
CA LEU A 148 0.58 -13.91 15.15
C LEU A 148 -0.15 -13.32 13.93
N GLY A 149 0.26 -12.14 13.46
CA GLY A 149 -0.26 -11.54 12.23
C GLY A 149 0.00 -12.43 11.01
N LEU A 150 1.22 -12.95 10.86
CA LEU A 150 1.58 -13.91 9.81
C LEU A 150 0.83 -15.23 9.95
N ALA A 151 0.68 -15.77 11.16
CA ALA A 151 -0.06 -17.00 11.41
C ALA A 151 -1.54 -16.84 11.10
N ILE A 152 -2.14 -15.68 11.39
CA ILE A 152 -3.51 -15.36 10.98
C ILE A 152 -3.58 -15.29 9.46
N VAL A 153 -2.70 -14.55 8.79
CA VAL A 153 -2.67 -14.46 7.31
C VAL A 153 -2.48 -15.83 6.65
N VAL A 154 -1.63 -16.69 7.22
CA VAL A 154 -1.38 -18.06 6.72
C VAL A 154 -2.56 -18.99 7.01
N ALA A 155 -3.15 -18.97 8.20
CA ALA A 155 -4.36 -19.73 8.52
C ALA A 155 -5.53 -19.32 7.61
N PHE A 156 -5.55 -18.05 7.24
CA PHE A 156 -6.53 -17.48 6.36
C PHE A 156 -6.30 -17.83 4.88
N ALA A 157 -5.04 -17.82 4.44
CA ALA A 157 -4.63 -18.35 3.14
C ALA A 157 -4.90 -19.86 3.05
N ALA A 158 -4.69 -20.60 4.13
CA ALA A 158 -5.01 -22.03 4.22
C ALA A 158 -6.52 -22.28 4.19
N GLY A 159 -7.33 -21.50 4.91
CA GLY A 159 -8.79 -21.53 4.82
C GLY A 159 -9.30 -21.20 3.41
N TRP A 160 -8.67 -20.23 2.74
CA TRP A 160 -8.93 -19.89 1.35
C TRP A 160 -8.58 -21.04 0.38
N GLN A 161 -7.45 -21.70 0.59
CA GLN A 161 -7.01 -22.87 -0.20
C GLN A 161 -7.92 -24.09 0.02
N LEU A 162 -8.36 -24.32 1.26
CA LEU A 162 -9.25 -25.43 1.63
C LEU A 162 -10.68 -25.21 1.10
N ASN A 163 -11.17 -23.97 1.08
CA ASN A 163 -12.46 -23.62 0.46
C ASN A 163 -12.43 -23.69 -1.09
N ARG A 164 -11.24 -23.77 -1.71
CA ARG A 164 -11.11 -24.17 -3.12
C ARG A 164 -11.21 -25.68 -3.33
N LEU A 165 -10.93 -26.50 -2.31
CA LEU A 165 -10.63 -27.93 -2.49
C LEU A 165 -11.79 -28.89 -2.26
N LYS A 166 -12.94 -28.50 -1.70
CA LYS A 166 -14.12 -29.39 -1.68
C LYS A 166 -15.38 -28.58 -1.90
N PHE A 167 -16.10 -28.90 -2.97
CA PHE A 167 -17.53 -29.21 -3.02
C PHE A 167 -17.95 -29.24 -4.50
N PRO A 168 -18.08 -30.42 -5.13
CA PRO A 168 -18.67 -30.50 -6.45
C PRO A 168 -20.12 -29.99 -6.36
N LEU A 169 -20.42 -28.91 -7.08
CA LEU A 169 -21.78 -28.41 -7.21
C LEU A 169 -22.58 -29.44 -8.01
N ASN A 170 -23.49 -30.13 -7.33
CA ASN A 170 -24.36 -31.11 -7.96
C ASN A 170 -25.33 -30.37 -8.90
N LYS A 171 -25.18 -30.57 -10.21
CA LYS A 171 -25.98 -29.91 -11.26
C LYS A 171 -27.48 -30.18 -11.16
N ASN A 172 -27.89 -31.21 -10.41
CA ASN A 172 -29.26 -31.72 -10.42
C ASN A 172 -30.09 -31.34 -9.17
N LYS A 173 -29.57 -30.52 -8.23
CA LYS A 173 -30.34 -30.10 -7.06
C LYS A 173 -31.06 -28.76 -7.30
N PRO A 174 -32.39 -28.66 -7.15
CA PRO A 174 -33.08 -27.39 -7.14
C PRO A 174 -32.58 -26.53 -5.97
N PHE A 175 -32.53 -25.21 -6.20
CA PHE A 175 -31.89 -24.17 -5.39
C PHE A 175 -32.46 -24.01 -3.95
N THR A 176 -33.30 -24.91 -3.45
CA THR A 176 -33.92 -24.78 -2.12
C THR A 176 -32.98 -25.13 -0.96
N GLN A 177 -31.87 -25.85 -1.22
CA GLN A 177 -30.89 -26.18 -0.17
C GLN A 177 -29.74 -25.17 -0.18
N SER A 178 -29.66 -24.42 0.91
CA SER A 178 -28.79 -23.27 1.13
C SER A 178 -27.32 -23.59 0.92
N LEU A 179 -26.81 -23.32 -0.29
CA LEU A 179 -25.38 -23.17 -0.59
C LEU A 179 -24.66 -22.19 0.38
N TYR A 180 -25.46 -21.40 1.09
CA TYR A 180 -25.05 -20.34 2.00
C TYR A 180 -25.08 -20.71 3.49
N ALA A 181 -25.84 -21.73 3.93
CA ALA A 181 -25.91 -22.07 5.36
C ALA A 181 -24.55 -22.45 5.94
N ASP A 182 -23.71 -23.10 5.14
CA ASP A 182 -22.38 -23.55 5.57
C ASP A 182 -21.35 -22.41 5.64
N ILE A 183 -21.51 -21.33 4.87
CA ILE A 183 -20.56 -20.20 4.87
C ILE A 183 -21.02 -19.11 5.84
N SER A 184 -22.31 -18.78 5.83
CA SER A 184 -22.87 -17.70 6.65
C SER A 184 -22.99 -18.04 8.12
N GLY A 185 -23.30 -19.31 8.43
CA GLY A 185 -23.39 -19.79 9.80
C GLY A 185 -22.05 -19.67 10.53
N TRP A 186 -20.97 -20.11 9.89
CA TRP A 186 -19.63 -20.09 10.48
C TRP A 186 -19.06 -18.67 10.57
N SER A 187 -19.32 -17.80 9.59
CA SER A 187 -18.92 -16.39 9.68
C SER A 187 -19.69 -15.60 10.73
N ALA A 188 -21.00 -15.87 10.89
CA ALA A 188 -21.82 -15.24 11.92
C ALA A 188 -21.43 -15.72 13.33
N LEU A 189 -21.21 -17.02 13.50
CA LEU A 189 -20.71 -17.59 14.76
C LEU A 189 -19.31 -17.04 15.11
N GLY A 190 -18.43 -16.88 14.12
CA GLY A 190 -17.11 -16.28 14.31
C GLY A 190 -17.18 -14.82 14.78
N LEU A 191 -18.05 -14.02 14.18
CA LEU A 191 -18.22 -12.61 14.57
C LEU A 191 -18.88 -12.47 15.95
N ILE A 192 -19.85 -13.32 16.27
CA ILE A 192 -20.48 -13.37 17.60
C ILE A 192 -19.44 -13.79 18.64
N ALA A 193 -18.58 -14.77 18.35
CA ALA A 193 -17.50 -15.18 19.24
C ALA A 193 -16.47 -14.05 19.44
N ILE A 194 -16.04 -13.37 18.36
CA ILE A 194 -15.12 -12.23 18.45
C ILE A 194 -15.74 -11.10 19.27
N ALA A 195 -17.01 -10.74 19.01
CA ALA A 195 -17.72 -9.72 19.78
C ALA A 195 -17.89 -10.10 21.25
N PHE A 196 -18.17 -11.38 21.54
CA PHE A 196 -18.25 -11.92 22.89
C PHE A 196 -16.90 -11.83 23.61
N PHE A 197 -15.80 -12.24 22.97
CA PHE A 197 -14.47 -12.14 23.54
C PHE A 197 -14.04 -10.69 23.78
N ILE A 198 -14.34 -9.78 22.85
CA ILE A 198 -14.11 -8.33 23.03
C ILE A 198 -14.94 -7.81 24.21
N GLY A 199 -16.21 -8.21 24.33
CA GLY A 199 -17.09 -7.84 25.44
C GLY A 199 -16.62 -8.37 26.80
N VAL A 200 -16.10 -9.60 26.85
CA VAL A 200 -15.53 -10.19 28.07
C VAL A 200 -14.24 -9.47 28.47
N ILE A 201 -13.33 -9.24 27.52
CA ILE A 201 -12.09 -8.48 27.77
C ILE A 201 -12.43 -7.07 28.26
N ALA A 202 -13.41 -6.41 27.63
CA ALA A 202 -13.91 -5.10 28.02
C ALA A 202 -14.45 -5.08 29.46
N PHE A 203 -15.24 -6.09 29.82
CA PHE A 203 -15.83 -6.24 31.16
C PHE A 203 -14.77 -6.42 32.25
N PHE A 204 -13.71 -7.19 31.99
CA PHE A 204 -12.64 -7.43 32.97
C PHE A 204 -11.62 -6.31 33.06
N THR A 205 -11.41 -5.53 32.00
CA THR A 205 -10.34 -4.52 31.96
C THR A 205 -10.82 -3.09 32.19
N GLY A 206 -12.12 -2.78 32.06
CA GLY A 206 -12.69 -1.45 32.34
C GLY A 206 -12.21 -0.31 31.43
N HIS A 207 -11.24 -0.56 30.53
CA HIS A 207 -10.51 0.43 29.75
C HIS A 207 -10.55 0.10 28.24
N VAL A 208 -11.75 -0.05 27.69
CA VAL A 208 -11.94 -0.44 26.27
C VAL A 208 -11.34 0.58 25.31
N LEU A 209 -11.49 1.87 25.62
CA LEU A 209 -10.99 2.95 24.78
C LEU A 209 -9.45 2.99 24.80
N ASP A 210 -8.83 2.84 25.97
CA ASP A 210 -7.37 2.93 26.12
C ASP A 210 -6.64 1.77 25.42
N LEU A 211 -7.24 0.57 25.37
CA LEU A 211 -6.68 -0.57 24.65
C LEU A 211 -6.68 -0.37 23.12
N VAL A 212 -7.73 0.26 22.58
CA VAL A 212 -7.82 0.58 21.14
C VAL A 212 -6.85 1.70 20.76
N TYR A 213 -6.69 2.71 21.62
CA TYR A 213 -5.71 3.79 21.40
C TYR A 213 -4.25 3.35 21.62
N ALA A 214 -4.01 2.30 22.42
CA ALA A 214 -2.67 1.75 22.67
C ALA A 214 -2.13 0.86 21.53
N ILE A 215 -3.02 0.30 20.69
CA ILE A 215 -2.62 -0.51 19.54
C ILE A 215 -2.21 0.43 18.40
N PRO A 216 -0.94 0.40 17.93
CA PRO A 216 -0.51 1.21 16.80
C PRO A 216 -1.44 1.05 15.59
N ALA A 217 -1.75 2.14 14.90
CA ALA A 217 -2.61 2.12 13.71
C ALA A 217 -2.17 1.08 12.65
N ALA A 218 -0.87 0.74 12.62
CA ALA A 218 -0.32 -0.31 11.77
C ALA A 218 -0.87 -1.73 12.07
N ILE A 219 -1.15 -2.05 13.34
CA ILE A 219 -1.67 -3.37 13.73
C ILE A 219 -3.15 -3.51 13.36
N HIS A 220 -3.91 -2.42 13.46
CA HIS A 220 -5.29 -2.38 12.95
C HIS A 220 -5.32 -2.65 11.44
N GLY A 221 -4.40 -2.05 10.67
CA GLY A 221 -4.24 -2.34 9.25
C GLY A 221 -3.94 -3.81 8.97
N LEU A 222 -3.06 -4.45 9.74
CA LEU A 222 -2.68 -5.86 9.58
C LEU A 222 -3.83 -6.84 9.82
N ILE A 223 -4.84 -6.48 10.61
CA ILE A 223 -6.00 -7.33 10.90
C ILE A 223 -7.16 -7.02 9.95
N CYS A 224 -7.47 -5.72 9.75
CA CYS A 224 -8.62 -5.32 8.93
C CYS A 224 -8.40 -5.61 7.45
N VAL A 225 -7.19 -5.41 6.91
CA VAL A 225 -6.92 -5.58 5.47
C VAL A 225 -7.13 -7.04 5.02
N PRO A 226 -6.60 -8.08 5.70
CA PRO A 226 -6.87 -9.46 5.34
C PRO A 226 -8.35 -9.84 5.39
N ILE A 227 -9.08 -9.35 6.40
CA ILE A 227 -10.52 -9.61 6.53
C ILE A 227 -11.28 -8.97 5.36
N ILE A 228 -10.99 -7.72 5.02
CA ILE A 228 -11.60 -7.04 3.87
C ILE A 228 -11.30 -7.81 2.58
N LEU A 229 -10.04 -8.19 2.35
CA LEU A 229 -9.64 -8.94 1.16
C LEU A 229 -10.30 -10.32 1.09
N TYR A 230 -10.54 -10.98 2.23
CA TYR A 230 -11.28 -12.24 2.27
C TYR A 230 -12.65 -12.15 1.67
N PHE A 231 -13.45 -11.23 2.22
CA PHE A 231 -14.85 -11.11 1.91
C PHE A 231 -14.97 -10.67 0.46
N TRP A 232 -14.07 -9.80 0.01
CA TRP A 232 -13.88 -9.49 -1.40
C TRP A 232 -13.66 -10.73 -2.28
N PHE A 233 -12.62 -11.53 -2.01
CA PHE A 233 -12.31 -12.69 -2.86
C PHE A 233 -13.34 -13.82 -2.77
N ALA A 234 -13.87 -14.10 -1.57
CA ALA A 234 -14.95 -15.06 -1.36
C ALA A 234 -16.20 -14.68 -2.17
N HIS A 235 -16.54 -13.39 -2.15
CA HIS A 235 -17.65 -12.85 -2.92
C HIS A 235 -17.43 -12.98 -4.43
N LEU A 236 -16.24 -12.60 -4.94
CA LEU A 236 -15.90 -12.78 -6.36
C LEU A 236 -15.94 -14.25 -6.78
N ASN A 237 -15.50 -15.17 -5.92
CA ASN A 237 -15.56 -16.60 -6.19
C ASN A 237 -17.01 -17.08 -6.37
N ILE A 238 -17.92 -16.64 -5.49
CA ILE A 238 -19.36 -16.97 -5.61
C ILE A 238 -19.95 -16.40 -6.89
N LEU A 239 -19.68 -15.13 -7.23
CA LEU A 239 -20.14 -14.55 -8.50
C LEU A 239 -19.63 -15.34 -9.71
N SER A 240 -18.38 -15.81 -9.66
CA SER A 240 -17.80 -16.65 -10.73
C SER A 240 -18.51 -18.00 -10.85
N LYS A 241 -18.89 -18.61 -9.71
CA LYS A 241 -19.66 -19.87 -9.69
C LYS A 241 -21.07 -19.65 -10.26
N LEU A 242 -21.75 -18.57 -9.87
CA LEU A 242 -23.06 -18.19 -10.41
C LEU A 242 -23.02 -17.97 -11.93
N ARG A 243 -21.99 -17.30 -12.44
CA ARG A 243 -21.84 -17.05 -13.89
C ARG A 243 -21.60 -18.32 -14.70
N ARG A 244 -20.95 -19.34 -14.10
CA ARG A 244 -20.74 -20.65 -14.73
C ARG A 244 -22.00 -21.52 -14.70
N GLN A 245 -22.86 -21.30 -13.70
CA GLN A 245 -24.09 -22.07 -13.52
C GLN A 245 -25.23 -21.56 -14.42
N TYR A 246 -25.41 -20.25 -14.51
CA TYR A 246 -26.47 -19.62 -15.30
C TYR A 246 -25.89 -19.07 -16.61
N LYS A 247 -26.22 -19.74 -17.72
CA LYS A 247 -25.94 -19.25 -19.06
C LYS A 247 -26.87 -18.10 -19.42
N ASP A 248 -28.14 -18.17 -19.01
CA ASP A 248 -29.10 -17.10 -19.23
C ASP A 248 -28.86 -15.89 -18.31
N ASP A 249 -28.88 -14.69 -18.90
CA ASP A 249 -28.57 -13.46 -18.17
C ASP A 249 -29.66 -13.05 -17.16
N VAL A 250 -30.93 -13.38 -17.42
CA VAL A 250 -32.03 -13.07 -16.50
C VAL A 250 -31.94 -13.95 -15.26
N ASN A 251 -31.71 -15.24 -15.45
CA ASN A 251 -31.53 -16.18 -14.35
C ASN A 251 -30.28 -15.83 -13.53
N TYR A 252 -29.18 -15.47 -14.19
CA TYR A 252 -27.97 -14.97 -13.53
C TYR A 252 -28.26 -13.71 -12.68
N ILE A 253 -28.93 -12.70 -13.24
CA ILE A 253 -29.26 -11.46 -12.51
C ILE A 253 -30.18 -11.75 -11.31
N TYR A 254 -31.16 -12.65 -11.47
CA TYR A 254 -32.03 -13.06 -10.39
C TYR A 254 -31.25 -13.74 -9.27
N ALA A 255 -30.37 -14.68 -9.60
CA ALA A 255 -29.52 -15.38 -8.64
C ALA A 255 -28.57 -14.43 -7.91
N VAL A 256 -27.93 -13.50 -8.63
CA VAL A 256 -27.07 -12.46 -8.05
C VAL A 256 -27.86 -11.52 -7.12
N SER A 257 -29.07 -11.11 -7.53
CA SER A 257 -29.92 -10.23 -6.69
C SER A 257 -30.36 -10.92 -5.40
N LYS A 258 -30.68 -12.22 -5.48
CA LYS A 258 -31.00 -13.05 -4.31
C LYS A 258 -29.81 -13.19 -3.38
N PHE A 259 -28.62 -13.41 -3.94
CA PHE A 259 -27.37 -13.46 -3.20
C PHE A 259 -27.08 -12.15 -2.44
N TYR A 260 -27.20 -11.00 -3.09
CA TYR A 260 -27.00 -9.71 -2.43
C TYR A 260 -28.00 -9.43 -1.31
N ARG A 261 -29.27 -9.84 -1.48
CA ARG A 261 -30.29 -9.70 -0.42
C ARG A 261 -29.95 -10.52 0.82
N GLN A 262 -29.27 -11.65 0.68
CA GLN A 262 -28.87 -12.51 1.79
C GLN A 262 -27.54 -12.09 2.43
N THR A 263 -26.68 -11.39 1.69
CA THR A 263 -25.30 -11.07 2.08
C THR A 263 -25.06 -9.58 2.29
N TRP A 264 -26.12 -8.78 2.40
CA TRP A 264 -26.01 -7.32 2.56
C TRP A 264 -25.13 -6.91 3.76
N TRP A 265 -25.13 -7.69 4.84
CA TRP A 265 -24.34 -7.44 6.04
C TRP A 265 -22.81 -7.60 5.81
N HIS A 266 -22.36 -8.30 4.76
CA HIS A 266 -20.94 -8.34 4.39
C HIS A 266 -20.38 -6.95 4.04
N LEU A 267 -21.25 -6.00 3.66
CA LEU A 267 -20.84 -4.61 3.39
C LEU A 267 -20.27 -3.92 4.63
N ILE A 268 -20.68 -4.33 5.83
CA ILE A 268 -20.15 -3.79 7.09
C ILE A 268 -18.67 -4.20 7.26
N LEU A 269 -18.31 -5.42 6.84
CA LEU A 269 -16.97 -5.98 7.00
C LEU A 269 -16.02 -5.59 5.86
N SER A 270 -16.57 -5.32 4.68
CA SER A 270 -15.79 -5.06 3.49
C SER A 270 -16.50 -4.03 2.61
N PRO A 271 -16.31 -2.72 2.87
CA PRO A 271 -16.90 -1.64 2.08
C PRO A 271 -16.52 -1.68 0.59
N ILE A 272 -15.38 -2.28 0.26
CA ILE A 272 -14.93 -2.47 -1.13
C ILE A 272 -15.95 -3.25 -1.97
N LEU A 273 -16.80 -4.08 -1.36
CA LEU A 273 -17.89 -4.82 -2.03
C LEU A 273 -18.94 -3.93 -2.72
N LEU A 274 -18.95 -2.62 -2.47
CA LEU A 274 -19.75 -1.67 -3.25
C LEU A 274 -19.39 -1.69 -4.74
N ILE A 275 -18.13 -1.97 -5.10
CA ILE A 275 -17.67 -2.03 -6.50
C ILE A 275 -18.39 -3.14 -7.31
N PRO A 276 -18.37 -4.43 -6.94
CA PRO A 276 -19.04 -5.50 -7.68
C PRO A 276 -20.57 -5.36 -7.64
N ILE A 277 -21.12 -4.79 -6.56
CA ILE A 277 -22.55 -4.45 -6.49
C ILE A 277 -22.89 -3.39 -7.54
N ALA A 278 -22.11 -2.32 -7.64
CA ALA A 278 -22.31 -1.27 -8.63
C ALA A 278 -22.19 -1.83 -10.06
N ILE A 279 -21.17 -2.66 -10.33
CA ILE A 279 -21.01 -3.35 -11.62
C ILE A 279 -22.23 -4.21 -11.93
N SER A 280 -22.73 -4.98 -10.96
CA SER A 280 -23.92 -5.84 -11.13
C SER A 280 -25.20 -5.03 -11.38
N PHE A 281 -25.33 -3.87 -10.74
CA PHE A 281 -26.44 -2.94 -10.97
C PHE A 281 -26.41 -2.35 -12.38
N LEU A 282 -25.23 -1.88 -12.84
CA LEU A 282 -25.04 -1.41 -14.21
C LEU A 282 -25.33 -2.51 -15.23
N TYR A 283 -24.86 -3.73 -14.98
CA TYR A 283 -25.14 -4.90 -15.80
C TYR A 283 -26.64 -5.20 -15.89
N ARG A 284 -27.33 -5.22 -14.75
CA ARG A 284 -28.79 -5.41 -14.67
C ARG A 284 -29.54 -4.38 -15.50
N ASN A 285 -29.15 -3.11 -15.44
CA ASN A 285 -29.79 -2.05 -16.21
C ASN A 285 -29.55 -2.21 -17.72
N ARG A 286 -28.37 -2.66 -18.14
CA ARG A 286 -28.09 -2.98 -19.55
C ARG A 286 -28.96 -4.15 -20.04
N VAL A 287 -29.05 -5.24 -19.28
CA VAL A 287 -29.87 -6.41 -19.65
C VAL A 287 -31.36 -6.06 -19.68
N LYS A 288 -31.87 -5.27 -18.73
CA LYS A 288 -33.25 -4.79 -18.76
C LYS A 288 -33.58 -3.97 -20.01
N LYS A 289 -32.64 -3.13 -20.48
CA LYS A 289 -32.83 -2.37 -21.73
C LYS A 289 -32.80 -3.27 -22.97
N ARG A 290 -32.03 -4.35 -22.92
CA ARG A 290 -31.91 -5.38 -23.98
C ARG A 290 -33.19 -6.19 -24.13
N ILE A 291 -33.76 -6.64 -23.02
CA ILE A 291 -34.92 -7.54 -23.00
C ILE A 291 -36.21 -6.72 -23.03
N LYS A 292 -36.65 -6.37 -24.24
CA LYS A 292 -37.97 -5.78 -24.47
C LYS A 292 -38.94 -6.87 -24.93
N PRO A 293 -40.19 -6.89 -24.44
CA PRO A 293 -41.20 -7.83 -24.92
C PRO A 293 -41.34 -7.74 -26.44
N SER A 294 -41.34 -8.88 -27.12
CA SER A 294 -41.64 -8.95 -28.54
C SER A 294 -43.07 -9.41 -28.77
N PHE A 295 -43.66 -8.97 -29.87
CA PHE A 295 -44.98 -9.36 -30.33
C PHE A 295 -44.88 -10.15 -31.64
N ASP A 296 -45.82 -11.07 -31.81
CA ASP A 296 -46.04 -11.83 -33.03
C ASP A 296 -46.65 -10.94 -34.13
N ASN A 297 -46.70 -11.42 -35.36
CA ASN A 297 -47.35 -10.73 -36.50
C ASN A 297 -48.83 -10.42 -36.22
N ASN A 298 -49.47 -11.22 -35.38
CA ASN A 298 -50.85 -11.05 -34.92
C ASN A 298 -50.98 -10.17 -33.65
N GLY A 299 -49.91 -9.48 -33.23
CA GLY A 299 -49.92 -8.59 -32.06
C GLY A 299 -49.96 -9.28 -30.69
N LYS A 300 -49.84 -10.61 -30.63
CA LYS A 300 -49.80 -11.37 -29.36
C LYS A 300 -48.41 -11.35 -28.73
N PRO A 301 -48.29 -11.32 -27.38
CA PRO A 301 -47.00 -11.33 -26.72
C PRO A 301 -46.27 -12.66 -26.92
N MET A 302 -44.99 -12.59 -27.28
CA MET A 302 -44.11 -13.75 -27.41
C MET A 302 -43.41 -14.05 -26.08
N VAL A 303 -43.04 -15.31 -25.87
CA VAL A 303 -42.30 -15.77 -24.69
C VAL A 303 -40.83 -15.95 -25.06
N ARG A 304 -39.92 -15.40 -24.26
CA ARG A 304 -38.47 -15.60 -24.45
C ARG A 304 -38.07 -17.00 -24.00
N ILE A 305 -37.30 -17.72 -24.82
CA ILE A 305 -36.73 -19.01 -24.45
C ILE A 305 -35.69 -18.82 -23.35
N ASP A 306 -35.80 -19.61 -22.28
CA ASP A 306 -34.78 -19.70 -21.24
C ASP A 306 -33.69 -20.70 -21.67
N ARG A 307 -32.44 -20.22 -21.74
CA ARG A 307 -31.27 -20.98 -22.17
C ARG A 307 -30.75 -21.97 -21.14
N ASP A 308 -31.15 -21.85 -19.88
CA ASP A 308 -30.71 -22.77 -18.83
C ASP A 308 -31.59 -24.03 -18.76
N THR A 309 -32.86 -23.92 -19.15
CA THR A 309 -33.84 -25.01 -19.10
C THR A 309 -34.06 -25.71 -20.43
N ASN A 310 -33.87 -25.02 -21.55
CA ASN A 310 -34.06 -25.61 -22.87
C ASN A 310 -32.72 -26.03 -23.48
N GLU A 311 -32.54 -27.33 -23.71
CA GLU A 311 -31.33 -27.87 -24.34
C GLU A 311 -31.32 -27.66 -25.87
N MET A 312 -32.50 -27.50 -26.49
CA MET A 312 -32.69 -27.34 -27.94
C MET A 312 -32.57 -25.88 -28.44
N VAL A 313 -31.90 -24.99 -27.69
CA VAL A 313 -31.74 -23.58 -28.07
C VAL A 313 -31.00 -23.42 -29.41
N ASN A 314 -30.01 -24.28 -29.66
CA ASN A 314 -29.18 -24.21 -30.86
C ASN A 314 -29.95 -24.55 -32.13
N ASP A 315 -31.08 -25.26 -32.03
CA ASP A 315 -31.89 -25.68 -33.18
C ASP A 315 -32.60 -24.50 -33.87
N TYR A 316 -32.75 -23.38 -33.14
CA TYR A 316 -33.33 -22.14 -33.66
C TYR A 316 -32.30 -21.21 -34.33
N LEU A 317 -31.01 -21.56 -34.30
CA LEU A 317 -29.92 -20.71 -34.79
C LEU A 317 -29.22 -21.36 -35.97
N LEU A 318 -28.94 -20.56 -37.00
CA LEU A 318 -28.10 -20.96 -38.13
C LEU A 318 -26.65 -21.22 -37.66
N ALA A 319 -25.92 -22.10 -38.35
CA ALA A 319 -24.52 -22.40 -37.99
C ALA A 319 -23.63 -21.14 -37.89
N GLY A 320 -23.84 -20.15 -38.77
CA GLY A 320 -23.14 -18.87 -38.70
C GLY A 320 -23.50 -18.03 -37.47
N GLN A 321 -24.77 -18.05 -37.04
CA GLN A 321 -25.24 -17.36 -35.83
C GLN A 321 -24.71 -18.04 -34.57
N GLN A 322 -24.70 -19.38 -34.55
CA GLN A 322 -24.05 -20.13 -33.48
C GLN A 322 -22.56 -19.75 -33.38
N LYS A 323 -21.90 -19.54 -34.52
CA LYS A 323 -20.49 -19.09 -34.53
C LYS A 323 -20.32 -17.66 -34.02
N GLU A 324 -21.25 -16.75 -34.34
CA GLU A 324 -21.27 -15.39 -33.77
C GLU A 324 -21.42 -15.40 -32.25
N GLU A 325 -22.23 -16.32 -31.70
CA GLU A 325 -22.35 -16.50 -30.25
C GLU A 325 -21.09 -17.09 -29.62
N ASP A 326 -20.49 -18.10 -30.26
CA ASP A 326 -19.27 -18.77 -29.81
C ASP A 326 -18.10 -17.78 -29.69
N ILE A 327 -17.91 -16.92 -30.71
CA ILE A 327 -16.89 -15.86 -30.70
C ILE A 327 -17.33 -14.61 -29.93
N ARG A 328 -18.54 -14.59 -29.37
CA ARG A 328 -19.13 -13.48 -28.59
C ARG A 328 -19.22 -12.16 -29.36
N SER A 329 -19.39 -12.22 -30.69
CA SER A 329 -19.63 -11.03 -31.49
C SER A 329 -21.08 -10.56 -31.35
N LEU A 330 -22.04 -11.47 -31.51
CA LEU A 330 -23.46 -11.24 -31.31
C LEU A 330 -24.04 -12.27 -30.35
N VAL A 331 -25.15 -11.91 -29.71
CA VAL A 331 -25.96 -12.81 -28.86
C VAL A 331 -27.41 -12.66 -29.28
N TYR A 332 -28.11 -13.78 -29.49
CA TYR A 332 -29.47 -13.81 -30.00
C TYR A 332 -30.49 -14.11 -28.90
N ASP A 333 -31.39 -13.18 -28.60
CA ASP A 333 -32.55 -13.49 -27.77
C ASP A 333 -33.64 -14.11 -28.66
N ILE A 334 -34.07 -15.34 -28.34
CA ILE A 334 -35.07 -16.10 -29.10
C ILE A 334 -36.44 -15.93 -28.43
N TRP A 335 -37.42 -15.47 -29.20
CA TRP A 335 -38.80 -15.29 -28.78
C TRP A 335 -39.70 -16.25 -29.56
N ILE A 336 -40.55 -17.00 -28.88
CA ILE A 336 -41.51 -17.93 -29.48
C ILE A 336 -42.94 -17.46 -29.24
N SER A 337 -43.79 -17.59 -30.25
CA SER A 337 -45.22 -17.36 -30.08
C SER A 337 -45.84 -18.54 -29.33
N SER A 338 -46.80 -18.27 -28.46
CA SER A 338 -47.56 -19.31 -27.74
C SER A 338 -48.67 -19.92 -28.60
N THR A 339 -49.01 -19.29 -29.72
CA THR A 339 -50.17 -19.67 -30.56
C THR A 339 -49.81 -19.99 -32.00
N SER A 340 -48.76 -19.38 -32.55
CA SER A 340 -48.19 -19.74 -33.84
C SER A 340 -46.87 -20.51 -33.63
N LYS A 341 -46.44 -21.31 -34.62
CA LYS A 341 -45.10 -21.94 -34.61
C LYS A 341 -43.98 -20.96 -34.98
N GLU A 342 -44.25 -19.65 -34.92
CA GLU A 342 -43.31 -18.61 -35.31
C GLU A 342 -42.35 -18.29 -34.15
N TYR A 343 -41.10 -18.01 -34.52
CA TYR A 343 -40.08 -17.51 -33.62
C TYR A 343 -39.40 -16.29 -34.21
N LYS A 344 -38.91 -15.41 -33.33
CA LYS A 344 -38.22 -14.18 -33.67
C LYS A 344 -36.86 -14.13 -32.99
N LEU A 345 -35.83 -13.85 -33.77
CA LEU A 345 -34.46 -13.67 -33.29
C LEU A 345 -34.16 -12.19 -33.14
N VAL A 346 -33.73 -11.77 -31.94
CA VAL A 346 -33.28 -10.41 -31.67
C VAL A 346 -31.77 -10.43 -31.44
N ALA A 347 -31.01 -9.89 -32.39
CA ALA A 347 -29.54 -9.81 -32.30
C ALA A 347 -29.10 -8.66 -31.39
N ASN A 348 -28.22 -8.96 -30.45
CA ASN A 348 -27.65 -7.99 -29.51
C ASN A 348 -26.12 -8.03 -29.53
N HIS A 349 -25.48 -6.93 -29.12
CA HIS A 349 -24.03 -6.86 -29.05
C HIS A 349 -23.49 -7.82 -27.99
N GLY A 350 -22.56 -8.70 -28.41
CA GLY A 350 -21.78 -9.52 -27.50
C GLY A 350 -20.60 -8.76 -26.87
N TYR A 351 -19.84 -9.43 -26.01
CA TYR A 351 -18.69 -8.84 -25.32
C TYR A 351 -17.60 -8.37 -26.28
N ASP A 352 -17.40 -9.10 -27.38
CA ASP A 352 -16.36 -8.86 -28.37
C ASP A 352 -16.92 -8.22 -29.66
N TYR A 353 -18.12 -7.63 -29.62
CA TYR A 353 -18.82 -7.05 -30.78
C TYR A 353 -17.96 -6.10 -31.62
N ASN A 354 -17.13 -5.28 -30.97
CA ASN A 354 -16.26 -4.29 -31.64
C ASN A 354 -15.02 -4.92 -32.28
N ASN A 355 -14.64 -6.13 -31.88
CA ASN A 355 -13.49 -6.85 -32.41
C ASN A 355 -13.81 -7.59 -33.72
N PHE A 356 -15.09 -7.61 -34.12
CA PHE A 356 -15.58 -8.28 -35.32
C PHE A 356 -16.42 -7.34 -36.21
N GLN A 357 -16.45 -7.63 -37.50
CA GLN A 357 -17.18 -6.95 -38.56
C GLN A 357 -17.98 -7.97 -39.38
N ILE A 358 -18.91 -7.49 -40.20
CA ILE A 358 -19.69 -8.34 -41.11
C ILE A 358 -18.78 -8.85 -42.22
N CYS A 359 -18.77 -10.16 -42.41
CA CYS A 359 -17.99 -10.79 -43.48
C CYS A 359 -18.68 -10.56 -44.83
N PRO A 360 -17.97 -10.11 -45.88
CA PRO A 360 -18.55 -9.91 -47.21
C PRO A 360 -18.99 -11.22 -47.88
N THR A 361 -18.38 -12.35 -47.51
CA THR A 361 -18.65 -13.66 -48.13
C THR A 361 -19.81 -14.39 -47.47
N CYS A 362 -19.85 -14.46 -46.14
CA CYS A 362 -20.87 -15.24 -45.42
C CYS A 362 -21.95 -14.39 -44.74
N GLY A 363 -21.86 -13.06 -44.76
CA GLY A 363 -22.88 -12.16 -44.18
C GLY A 363 -22.93 -12.11 -42.65
N PHE A 364 -22.28 -13.04 -41.95
CA PHE A 364 -22.18 -13.06 -40.48
C PHE A 364 -21.07 -12.13 -39.97
N ARG A 365 -21.28 -11.52 -38.79
CA ARG A 365 -20.34 -10.68 -38.04
C ARG A 365 -19.24 -11.50 -37.36
N THR A 366 -18.44 -12.17 -38.17
CA THR A 366 -17.36 -13.08 -37.75
C THR A 366 -16.00 -12.68 -38.32
N PHE A 367 -15.92 -11.53 -38.98
CA PHE A 367 -14.72 -11.02 -39.63
C PHE A 367 -13.88 -10.20 -38.64
N THR A 368 -12.65 -10.60 -38.35
CA THR A 368 -11.85 -9.92 -37.33
C THR A 368 -11.47 -8.50 -37.74
N VAL A 369 -11.23 -7.62 -36.77
CA VAL A 369 -10.36 -6.45 -36.97
C VAL A 369 -8.98 -6.89 -37.51
N PRO A 370 -8.21 -6.00 -38.17
CA PRO A 370 -6.89 -6.36 -38.70
C PRO A 370 -6.01 -7.01 -37.64
N ILE A 371 -5.59 -8.25 -37.88
CA ILE A 371 -4.67 -9.00 -37.03
C ILE A 371 -3.36 -9.24 -37.77
N GLU A 372 -2.30 -9.44 -37.00
CA GLU A 372 -0.97 -9.73 -37.54
C GLU A 372 -0.68 -11.22 -37.41
N VAL A 373 -0.46 -11.87 -38.55
CA VAL A 373 -0.13 -13.29 -38.63
C VAL A 373 1.33 -13.40 -39.03
N ILE A 374 2.14 -13.98 -38.14
CA ILE A 374 3.56 -14.17 -38.37
C ILE A 374 3.74 -15.28 -39.41
N ILE A 375 4.37 -14.96 -40.54
CA ILE A 375 4.74 -15.91 -41.59
C ILE A 375 6.11 -16.52 -41.26
N LYS A 376 7.06 -15.65 -40.93
CA LYS A 376 8.43 -16.02 -40.55
C LYS A 376 8.78 -15.32 -39.25
N ARG A 377 9.05 -16.10 -38.20
CA ARG A 377 9.44 -15.54 -36.90
C ARG A 377 10.83 -14.90 -37.01
N ALA A 378 10.99 -13.71 -36.44
CA ALA A 378 12.28 -13.05 -36.32
C ALA A 378 13.22 -13.85 -35.39
N ASN A 379 14.51 -13.84 -35.70
CA ASN A 379 15.55 -14.40 -34.82
C ASN A 379 16.59 -13.31 -34.50
N TYR A 380 17.66 -13.66 -33.78
CA TYR A 380 18.69 -12.69 -33.39
C TYR A 380 19.57 -12.20 -34.55
N LEU A 381 19.58 -12.92 -35.68
CA LEU A 381 20.43 -12.64 -36.85
C LEU A 381 19.65 -11.98 -38.00
N HIS A 382 18.39 -12.34 -38.17
CA HIS A 382 17.53 -11.97 -39.28
C HIS A 382 16.16 -11.53 -38.75
N GLY A 383 15.64 -10.46 -39.36
CA GLY A 383 14.26 -10.02 -39.17
C GLY A 383 13.26 -11.10 -39.57
N GLY A 384 12.04 -10.96 -39.05
CA GLY A 384 10.90 -11.80 -39.40
C GLY A 384 10.01 -11.14 -40.44
N MET A 385 8.97 -11.85 -40.86
CA MET A 385 7.92 -11.32 -41.70
C MET A 385 6.56 -11.72 -41.13
N ALA A 386 5.65 -10.76 -41.06
CA ALA A 386 4.25 -10.97 -40.76
C ALA A 386 3.39 -10.45 -41.91
N LYS A 387 2.17 -10.95 -42.04
CA LYS A 387 1.12 -10.34 -42.86
C LYS A 387 0.04 -9.78 -41.95
N ARG A 388 -0.43 -8.57 -42.25
CA ARG A 388 -1.63 -8.00 -41.65
C ARG A 388 -2.82 -8.40 -42.49
N VAL A 389 -3.76 -9.13 -41.88
CA VAL A 389 -4.91 -9.73 -42.55
C VAL A 389 -6.16 -9.59 -41.69
N LYS A 390 -7.34 -9.62 -42.31
CA LYS A 390 -8.60 -9.86 -41.61
C LYS A 390 -9.07 -11.26 -41.95
N LEU A 391 -9.53 -12.00 -40.95
CA LEU A 391 -9.95 -13.39 -41.14
C LEU A 391 -11.38 -13.58 -40.62
N CYS A 392 -12.20 -14.27 -41.40
CA CYS A 392 -13.53 -14.68 -40.99
C CYS A 392 -13.45 -15.97 -40.19
N ARG A 393 -13.93 -15.95 -38.94
CA ARG A 393 -13.94 -17.12 -38.05
C ARG A 393 -15.03 -18.14 -38.38
N ASN A 394 -15.92 -17.84 -39.31
CA ASN A 394 -16.99 -18.73 -39.76
C ASN A 394 -16.66 -19.44 -41.09
N CYS A 395 -16.35 -18.68 -42.15
CA CYS A 395 -16.06 -19.24 -43.47
C CYS A 395 -14.58 -19.30 -43.84
N ASN A 396 -13.67 -18.92 -42.93
CA ASN A 396 -12.21 -18.86 -43.16
C ASN A 396 -11.78 -17.94 -44.31
N TYR A 397 -12.66 -17.03 -44.77
CA TYR A 397 -12.29 -15.97 -45.72
C TYR A 397 -11.17 -15.09 -45.17
N GLU A 398 -10.13 -14.88 -45.95
CA GLU A 398 -8.98 -14.05 -45.62
C GLU A 398 -8.91 -12.83 -46.55
N ASP A 399 -8.80 -11.65 -45.97
CA ASP A 399 -8.58 -10.38 -46.68
C ASP A 399 -7.19 -9.85 -46.33
N PHE A 400 -6.31 -9.85 -47.32
CA PHE A 400 -4.93 -9.42 -47.16
C PHE A 400 -4.83 -7.90 -47.25
N ILE A 401 -4.15 -7.28 -46.27
CA ILE A 401 -3.94 -5.83 -46.24
C ILE A 401 -2.52 -5.50 -46.71
N GLN A 402 -1.51 -5.97 -45.97
CA GLN A 402 -0.11 -5.66 -46.26
C GLN A 402 0.85 -6.64 -45.57
N PHE A 403 2.08 -6.71 -46.07
CA PHE A 403 3.19 -7.33 -45.34
C PHE A 403 3.76 -6.35 -44.31
N ILE A 404 4.27 -6.91 -43.20
CA ILE A 404 4.96 -6.21 -42.12
C ILE A 404 6.30 -6.89 -41.91
N SER A 405 7.39 -6.12 -41.98
CA SER A 405 8.72 -6.60 -41.59
C SER A 405 8.84 -6.56 -40.07
N LEU A 406 9.24 -7.67 -39.46
CA LEU A 406 9.51 -7.73 -38.02
C LEU A 406 11.00 -7.52 -37.78
N ASP A 407 11.33 -6.67 -36.83
CA ASP A 407 12.72 -6.46 -36.43
C ASP A 407 13.32 -7.74 -35.84
N LYS A 408 14.64 -7.88 -36.00
CA LYS A 408 15.40 -8.96 -35.37
C LYS A 408 15.25 -8.90 -33.85
N LEU A 409 15.21 -10.06 -33.22
CA LEU A 409 15.17 -10.14 -31.76
C LEU A 409 16.41 -9.47 -31.18
N VAL A 410 16.22 -8.54 -30.26
CA VAL A 410 17.31 -7.97 -29.48
C VAL A 410 17.49 -8.86 -28.26
N ARG A 411 18.73 -9.29 -27.99
CA ARG A 411 19.04 -9.87 -26.68
C ARG A 411 18.77 -8.76 -25.67
N SER A 412 17.71 -8.90 -24.88
CA SER A 412 17.63 -8.15 -23.65
C SER A 412 18.96 -8.39 -22.94
N LYS A 413 19.75 -7.33 -22.73
CA LYS A 413 20.74 -7.39 -21.65
C LYS A 413 19.97 -7.93 -20.46
N PRO A 414 20.51 -8.90 -19.70
CA PRO A 414 19.88 -9.24 -18.44
C PRO A 414 19.65 -7.91 -17.76
N SER A 415 18.38 -7.61 -17.48
CA SER A 415 18.08 -6.57 -16.53
C SER A 415 18.86 -7.00 -15.31
N SER A 416 19.99 -6.35 -15.08
CA SER A 416 20.58 -6.25 -13.77
C SER A 416 19.54 -5.52 -12.93
N GLY A 417 18.49 -6.25 -12.54
CA GLY A 417 17.84 -6.09 -11.27
C GLY A 417 18.84 -6.50 -10.20
N THR A 418 19.97 -5.80 -10.17
CA THR A 418 20.61 -5.45 -8.92
C THR A 418 19.82 -4.24 -8.43
N SER A 419 18.82 -4.51 -7.58
CA SER A 419 18.88 -3.93 -6.25
C SER A 419 20.36 -3.91 -5.84
N LYS A 420 20.93 -2.72 -5.74
CA LYS A 420 22.35 -2.52 -5.44
C LYS A 420 22.68 -3.20 -4.10
N SER A 421 23.12 -4.46 -4.17
CA SER A 421 23.95 -5.10 -3.16
C SER A 421 25.36 -5.14 -3.74
N SER A 422 26.06 -4.02 -3.64
CA SER A 422 27.50 -3.97 -3.86
C SER A 422 28.20 -4.19 -2.53
N SER A 423 28.64 -5.41 -2.29
CA SER A 423 29.80 -5.67 -1.44
C SER A 423 31.01 -5.82 -2.35
N SER A 424 31.93 -4.87 -2.26
CA SER A 424 33.34 -5.15 -2.49
C SER A 424 34.16 -4.32 -1.51
N SER A 425 35.00 -5.07 -0.82
CA SER A 425 35.89 -4.73 0.27
C SER A 425 37.12 -3.96 -0.20
N SER A 426 37.53 -2.94 0.55
CA SER A 426 38.88 -2.77 1.12
C SER A 426 39.08 -1.32 1.56
N GLY A 427 39.86 -1.14 2.63
CA GLY A 427 40.37 0.17 3.05
C GLY A 427 39.90 0.59 4.43
N SER A 428 40.60 0.08 5.44
CA SER A 428 40.60 0.61 6.80
C SER A 428 40.96 2.09 6.83
N SER A 429 40.07 2.92 7.39
CA SER A 429 40.45 4.11 8.15
C SER A 429 39.37 4.34 9.20
N ASN A 430 39.76 4.12 10.46
CA ASN A 430 38.95 4.40 11.64
C ASN A 430 38.62 5.89 11.69
N SER A 431 37.34 6.25 11.66
CA SER A 431 36.85 7.51 12.20
C SER A 431 35.41 7.33 12.65
N SER A 432 35.25 7.18 13.96
CA SER A 432 33.98 7.08 14.65
C SER A 432 33.20 8.39 14.50
N SER A 433 32.21 8.45 13.61
CA SER A 433 31.23 9.55 13.58
C SER A 433 29.84 8.97 13.84
N GLY A 434 29.34 9.14 15.06
CA GLY A 434 27.96 8.85 15.41
C GLY A 434 27.02 9.68 14.54
N SER A 435 26.01 9.02 13.95
CA SER A 435 24.94 9.70 13.22
C SER A 435 23.98 10.32 14.23
N TRP A 436 23.96 11.65 14.33
CA TRP A 436 23.08 12.39 15.23
C TRP A 436 21.60 12.15 14.89
N GLY A 437 20.78 12.03 15.93
CA GLY A 437 19.43 11.52 15.83
C GLY A 437 18.38 12.51 15.33
N GLY A 438 18.67 13.81 15.18
CA GLY A 438 17.75 14.81 14.63
C GLY A 438 17.02 15.69 15.66
N GLY A 439 17.75 16.32 16.59
CA GLY A 439 17.17 17.20 17.63
C GLY A 439 16.64 18.56 17.12
N SER A 440 15.60 19.07 17.77
CA SER A 440 14.98 20.39 17.57
C SER A 440 15.38 21.39 18.67
N THR A 441 15.41 22.69 18.34
CA THR A 441 15.78 23.78 19.28
C THR A 441 14.74 24.90 19.28
N GLY A 442 14.45 25.43 20.48
CA GLY A 442 13.48 26.49 20.75
C GLY A 442 13.96 27.91 20.57
N GLY A 443 15.23 28.09 20.24
CA GLY A 443 15.79 29.40 19.93
C GLY A 443 16.26 30.20 21.15
N GLY A 444 16.54 29.56 22.28
CA GLY A 444 17.44 30.10 23.29
C GLY A 444 18.90 29.96 22.87
N GLY A 445 19.74 30.97 23.13
CA GLY A 445 21.14 30.93 22.75
C GLY A 445 22.02 31.92 23.50
N ALA A 446 22.69 31.43 24.54
CA ALA A 446 23.68 32.20 25.29
C ALA A 446 24.99 32.42 24.51
N GLY A 447 25.41 33.66 24.31
CA GLY A 447 26.67 33.96 23.61
C GLY A 447 27.34 35.24 24.09
N GLY A 448 28.56 35.47 23.62
CA GLY A 448 29.37 36.61 24.02
C GLY A 448 30.56 36.86 23.10
N LYS A 449 31.15 38.05 23.22
CA LYS A 449 32.40 38.43 22.56
C LYS A 449 33.56 38.44 23.56
N TRP A 450 34.80 38.21 23.10
CA TRP A 450 36.01 38.26 23.95
C TRP A 450 37.06 39.25 23.47
#